data_AF-A0A2X3H2I3-F1
#
_entry.id   AF-A0A2X3H2I3-F1
#
_cell.length_a   1.000
_cell.length_b   1.000
_cell.length_c   1.000
_cell.angle_alpha   90.00
_cell.angle_beta   90.00
_cell.angle_gamma   90.00
#
_symmetry.space_group_name_H-M   'P 1'
#
loop_
_entity.id
_entity.type
_entity.pdbx_description
1 polymer ?
#
loop_
_entity_poly.entity_id
_entity_poly.type
_entity_poly.pdbx_seq_one_letter_code
_entity_poly.pdbx_strand_id
1 'polypeptide(L)' 'MKNEHDTPDYSKDPNGEVIALDSHIRLANPRTPETQSSPDDAPRLQLFAGVTNAGQLDMGLLFVCYQHDLEKGF' A
#
# COMPACT_ATOMS: atom_id res chain seq x y z
N MET A 1 -7.50 16.32 -4.92
CA MET A 1 -6.14 16.02 -5.41
C MET A 1 -5.98 16.61 -6.79
N LYS A 2 -4.89 17.32 -7.04
CA LYS A 2 -4.49 17.85 -8.35
C LYS A 2 -3.09 17.37 -8.76
N ASN A 3 -2.27 16.95 -7.79
CA ASN A 3 -0.93 16.42 -8.02
C ASN A 3 -0.79 14.99 -7.52
N GLU A 4 0.17 14.26 -8.08
CA GLU A 4 0.45 12.84 -7.76
C GLU A 4 0.81 12.62 -6.28
N HIS A 5 1.53 13.56 -5.66
CA HIS A 5 1.98 13.45 -4.27
C HIS A 5 1.02 14.07 -3.24
N ASP A 6 -0.19 14.46 -3.66
CA ASP A 6 -1.16 15.03 -2.73
C ASP A 6 -1.57 13.99 -1.67
N THR A 7 -1.53 14.38 -0.40
CA THR A 7 -1.93 13.50 0.71
C THR A 7 -3.45 13.44 0.84
N PRO A 8 -4.08 12.24 0.88
CA PRO A 8 -5.51 12.12 1.11
C PRO A 8 -5.87 12.52 2.55
N ASP A 9 -6.97 13.27 2.68
CA ASP A 9 -7.56 13.64 3.97
C ASP A 9 -8.82 12.78 4.21
N TYR A 10 -8.63 11.65 4.90
CA TYR A 10 -9.73 10.72 5.19
C TYR A 10 -10.76 11.26 6.19
N SER A 11 -10.43 12.31 6.95
CA SER A 11 -11.39 12.92 7.89
C SER A 11 -12.55 13.61 7.18
N LYS A 12 -12.33 14.07 5.94
CA LYS A 12 -13.35 14.67 5.07
C LYS A 12 -14.17 13.65 4.28
N ASP A 13 -13.78 12.37 4.33
CA ASP A 13 -14.47 11.27 3.65
C ASP A 13 -14.70 10.08 4.59
N PRO A 14 -15.52 10.24 5.64
CA PRO A 14 -15.76 9.19 6.63
C PRO A 14 -16.52 7.99 6.04
N ASN A 15 -17.33 8.21 4.99
CA ASN A 15 -18.11 7.16 4.34
C ASN A 15 -17.33 6.41 3.25
N GLY A 16 -16.18 6.94 2.81
CA GLY A 16 -15.39 6.33 1.74
C GLY A 16 -15.99 6.51 0.35
N GLU A 17 -16.67 7.63 0.11
CA GLU A 17 -17.30 7.95 -1.18
C GLU A 17 -16.28 8.35 -2.25
N VAL A 18 -15.13 8.91 -1.83
CA VAL A 18 -14.04 9.31 -2.74
C VAL A 18 -12.93 8.26 -2.73
N ILE A 19 -12.49 7.85 -1.54
CA ILE A 19 -11.51 6.79 -1.38
C ILE A 19 -12.17 5.68 -0.56
N ALA A 20 -12.49 4.58 -1.23
CA ALA A 20 -13.19 3.45 -0.64
C ALA A 20 -12.50 2.97 0.64
N LEU A 21 -13.31 2.58 1.63
CA LEU A 21 -12.83 2.13 2.95
C LEU A 21 -11.96 0.87 2.84
N ASP A 22 -12.21 0.03 1.83
CA ASP A 22 -11.48 -1.20 1.52
C ASP A 22 -10.34 -1.01 0.50
N SER A 23 -10.06 0.24 0.11
CA SER A 23 -8.95 0.51 -0.81
C SER A 23 -7.61 0.19 -0.16
N HIS A 24 -6.71 -0.41 -0.95
CA HIS A 24 -5.39 -0.84 -0.48
C HIS A 24 -4.63 0.27 0.26
N ILE A 25 -4.66 1.50 -0.26
CA ILE A 25 -3.96 2.65 0.33
C ILE A 25 -4.53 3.10 1.69
N ARG A 26 -5.84 2.93 1.90
CA ARG A 26 -6.54 3.36 3.12
C ARG A 26 -6.44 2.30 4.20
N LEU A 27 -6.44 1.02 3.81
CA LEU A 27 -6.15 -0.10 4.71
C LEU A 27 -4.69 -0.13 5.15
N ALA A 28 -3.75 0.08 4.22
CA ALA A 28 -2.31 0.08 4.53
C ALA A 28 -1.93 1.26 5.45
N ASN A 29 -2.47 2.45 5.18
CA ASN A 29 -2.23 3.61 6.04
C ASN A 29 -3.50 4.45 6.19
N PRO A 30 -4.29 4.22 7.26
CA PRO A 30 -5.45 5.04 7.64
C PRO A 30 -5.11 6.47 8.08
N ARG A 31 -3.83 6.84 8.18
CA ARG A 31 -3.33 8.19 8.54
C ARG A 31 -3.88 8.72 9.86
N THR A 32 -4.05 7.83 10.83
CA THR A 32 -4.40 8.16 12.22
C THR A 32 -3.13 8.33 13.07
N PRO A 33 -3.18 9.06 14.20
CA PRO A 33 -2.04 9.17 15.12
C PRO A 33 -1.45 7.83 15.54
N GLU A 34 -2.30 6.81 15.70
CA GLU A 34 -1.92 5.44 16.08
C GLU A 34 -1.08 4.75 15.01
N THR A 35 -1.32 5.07 13.74
CA THR A 35 -0.60 4.49 12.58
C THR A 35 0.70 5.21 12.23
N GLN A 36 1.06 6.29 12.94
CA GLN A 36 2.30 7.03 12.68
C GLN A 36 3.57 6.26 13.11
N SER A 37 3.46 5.32 14.05
CA SER A 37 4.59 4.49 14.49
C SER A 37 4.97 3.40 13.49
N SER A 38 4.17 3.21 12.44
CA SER A 38 4.30 2.15 11.46
C SER A 38 4.43 2.69 10.03
N PRO A 39 5.39 3.59 9.74
CA PRO A 39 5.60 4.06 8.39
C PRO A 39 6.22 2.95 7.53
N ASP A 40 5.54 2.59 6.45
CA ASP A 40 6.01 1.61 5.48
C ASP A 40 7.03 2.19 4.50
N ASP A 41 8.31 1.92 4.71
CA ASP A 41 9.36 2.13 3.70
C ASP A 41 9.59 0.84 2.90
N ALA A 42 8.82 0.69 1.82
CA ALA A 42 8.82 -0.50 0.99
C ALA A 42 9.40 -0.23 -0.41
N PRO A 43 10.72 -0.45 -0.64
CA PRO A 43 11.26 -0.53 -1.99
C PRO A 43 10.60 -1.68 -2.77
N ARG A 44 10.08 -1.36 -3.95
CA ARG A 44 9.28 -2.27 -4.78
C ARG A 44 10.04 -2.60 -6.07
N LEU A 45 10.33 -3.88 -6.29
CA LEU A 45 10.97 -4.37 -7.53
C LEU A 45 9.98 -5.22 -8.31
N GLN A 46 9.79 -4.90 -9.60
CA GLN A 46 8.95 -5.69 -10.50
C GLN A 46 9.70 -6.96 -10.91
N LEU A 47 9.02 -8.11 -10.87
CA LEU A 47 9.57 -9.40 -11.29
C LEU A 47 8.77 -9.96 -12.47
N PHE A 48 9.52 -10.45 -13.46
CA PHE A 48 9.02 -11.28 -14.54
C PHE A 48 9.76 -12.61 -14.52
N ALA A 49 9.04 -13.73 -14.36
CA ALA A 49 9.59 -15.07 -14.23
C ALA A 49 9.24 -16.01 -15.39
N GLY A 50 8.45 -15.55 -16.38
CA GLY A 50 8.13 -16.29 -17.60
C GLY A 50 6.63 -16.57 -17.76
N VAL A 51 6.27 -17.81 -18.09
CA VAL A 51 4.88 -18.24 -18.31
C VAL A 51 4.60 -19.47 -17.45
N THR A 52 3.52 -19.42 -16.68
CA THR A 52 3.06 -20.52 -15.83
C THR A 52 2.58 -21.71 -16.68
N ASN A 53 2.45 -22.89 -16.06
CA ASN A 53 1.92 -24.09 -16.74
C ASN A 53 0.50 -23.91 -17.31
N ALA A 54 -0.26 -22.93 -16.81
CA ALA A 54 -1.58 -22.57 -17.31
C ALA A 54 -1.55 -21.57 -18.48
N GLY A 55 -0.36 -21.17 -18.96
CA GLY A 55 -0.19 -20.22 -20.07
C GLY A 55 -0.33 -18.75 -19.66
N GLN A 56 -0.39 -18.43 -18.37
CA GLN A 56 -0.46 -17.05 -17.87
C GLN A 56 0.94 -16.48 -17.60
N LEU A 57 1.11 -15.16 -17.76
CA LEU A 57 2.36 -14.49 -17.43
C LEU A 57 2.67 -14.63 -15.94
N ASP A 58 3.86 -15.14 -15.64
CA ASP A 58 4.39 -15.21 -14.28
C ASP A 58 5.06 -13.87 -13.96
N MET A 59 4.26 -12.94 -13.45
CA MET A 59 4.66 -11.59 -13.09
C MET A 59 4.16 -11.26 -11.70
N GLY A 60 4.96 -10.49 -10.98
CA GLY A 60 4.60 -10.05 -9.64
C GLY A 60 5.46 -8.93 -9.13
N LEU A 61 5.28 -8.66 -7.84
CA LEU A 61 6.05 -7.68 -7.11
C LEU A 61 6.89 -8.41 -6.06
N LEU A 62 8.21 -8.23 -6.13
CA LEU A 62 9.06 -8.56 -4.99
C LEU A 62 8.90 -7.44 -3.97
N PHE A 63 8.06 -7.70 -2.97
CA PHE A 63 7.81 -6.79 -1.88
C PHE A 63 8.91 -6.94 -0.83
N VAL A 64 9.69 -5.88 -0.65
CA VAL A 64 10.70 -5.78 0.40
C VAL A 64 10.38 -4.51 1.19
N CYS A 65 10.33 -4.60 2.51
CA CYS A 65 10.08 -3.47 3.40
C CYS A 65 11.09 -3.48 4.54
N TYR A 66 11.46 -2.29 5.00
CA TYR A 66 12.34 -2.10 6.16
C TYR A 66 11.59 -1.34 7.24
N GLN A 67 11.70 -1.83 8.48
CA GLN A 67 11.02 -1.26 9.63
C GLN A 67 11.83 -1.51 10.90
N HIS A 68 11.68 -0.62 11.88
CA HIS A 68 12.35 -0.76 13.17
C HIS A 68 11.76 -1.90 14.01
N ASP A 69 10.46 -2.18 13.86
CA ASP A 69 9.72 -3.21 14.61
C ASP A 69 8.82 -3.99 13.66
N LEU A 70 9.09 -5.28 13.49
CA LEU A 70 8.38 -6.15 12.54
C LEU A 70 6.91 -6.36 12.92
N GLU A 71 6.58 -6.39 14.21
CA GLU A 71 5.20 -6.62 14.67
C GLU A 71 4.31 -5.40 14.48
N LYS A 72 4.91 -4.20 14.39
CA LYS A 72 4.15 -2.96 14.29
C LYS A 72 3.90 -2.51 12.87
N GLY A 73 4.71 -2.88 11.88
CA GLY A 73 4.57 -2.38 10.51
C GLY A 73 4.35 -3.39 9.39
N PHE A 74 4.67 -4.69 9.54
CA PHE A 74 4.31 -5.71 8.51
C PHE A 74 2.89 -6.24 8.72
#